data_AF-A0A558QRQ6-F1
#
_entry.id   AF-A0A558QRQ6-F1
#
_cell.length_a   1.000
_cell.length_b   1.000
_cell.length_c   1.000
_cell.angle_alpha   90.00
_cell.angle_beta   90.00
_cell.angle_gamma   90.00
#
_symmetry.space_group_name_H-M   'P 1'
#
loop_
_entity.id
_entity.type
_entity.pdbx_description
1 polymer ?
#
loop_
_entity_poly.entity_id
_entity_poly.type
_entity_poly.pdbx_seq_one_letter_code
_entity_poly.pdbx_strand_id
1 'polypeptide(L)' 'MASACSTAPPPSRTALVSPHLLAPPPMLPQVARTAKGAMDGRQCLSSALDLYDVAGGIRGAMIELQREVALMRERPSQR' A
#
# COMPACT_ATOMS: atom_id res chain seq x y z
N MET A 1 26.59 -38.14 22.53
CA MET A 1 26.69 -37.37 21.28
C MET A 1 25.53 -36.40 21.24
N ALA A 2 25.76 -35.11 21.54
CA ALA A 2 24.71 -34.09 21.58
C ALA A 2 24.63 -33.37 20.22
N SER A 3 23.50 -33.50 19.52
CA SER A 3 23.21 -32.82 18.27
C SER A 3 22.63 -31.43 18.58
N ALA A 4 23.29 -30.37 18.12
CA ALA A 4 22.81 -29.00 18.28
C ALA A 4 21.80 -28.69 17.18
N CYS A 5 20.52 -28.48 17.55
CA CYS A 5 19.52 -27.90 16.66
C CYS A 5 19.86 -26.42 16.44
N SER A 6 20.24 -26.07 15.21
CA SER A 6 20.55 -24.72 14.77
C SER A 6 19.39 -23.75 15.04
N THR A 7 19.60 -22.76 15.91
CA THR A 7 18.66 -21.67 16.21
C THR A 7 18.80 -20.53 15.19
N ALA A 8 18.68 -20.84 13.90
CA ALA A 8 18.54 -19.79 12.89
C ALA A 8 17.06 -19.39 12.81
N PRO A 9 16.69 -18.12 13.09
CA PRO A 9 15.32 -17.68 12.91
C PRO A 9 14.93 -17.83 11.43
N PRO A 10 13.71 -18.27 11.10
CA PRO A 10 13.28 -18.38 9.71
C PRO A 10 13.37 -17.00 9.04
N PRO A 11 13.81 -16.90 7.78
CA PRO A 11 13.83 -15.63 7.08
C PRO A 11 12.40 -15.10 7.04
N SER A 12 12.18 -13.93 7.64
CA SER A 12 10.88 -13.26 7.63
C SER A 12 10.48 -13.03 6.18
N ARG A 13 9.41 -13.70 5.71
CA ARG A 13 8.95 -13.65 4.31
C ARG A 13 8.60 -12.23 3.83
N THR A 14 8.40 -11.30 4.75
CA THR A 14 8.21 -9.85 4.50
C THR A 14 9.44 -9.16 3.92
N ALA A 15 10.65 -9.73 4.05
CA ALA A 15 11.89 -9.14 3.51
C ALA A 15 11.95 -9.10 1.96
N LEU A 16 10.98 -9.70 1.28
CA LEU A 16 10.95 -9.81 -0.18
C LEU A 16 9.97 -8.82 -0.83
N VAL A 17 9.15 -8.10 -0.04
CA VAL A 17 8.21 -7.09 -0.55
C VAL A 17 8.97 -5.79 -0.75
N SER A 18 8.71 -5.13 -1.86
CA SER A 18 9.25 -3.81 -2.14
C SER A 18 8.92 -2.85 -0.98
N PRO A 19 9.93 -2.27 -0.28
CA PRO A 19 9.68 -1.51 0.95
C PRO A 19 8.76 -0.29 0.77
N HIS A 20 8.76 0.30 -0.43
CA HIS A 20 7.91 1.45 -0.74
C HIS A 20 6.41 1.11 -0.79
N LEU A 21 6.04 -0.14 -1.08
CA LEU A 21 4.64 -0.61 -1.06
C LEU A 21 4.11 -0.85 0.36
N LEU A 22 5.03 -0.97 1.33
CA LEU A 22 4.71 -1.07 2.75
C LEU A 22 4.70 0.29 3.44
N ALA A 23 5.06 1.35 2.73
CA ALA A 23 4.96 2.71 3.25
C ALA A 23 3.47 3.03 3.52
N PRO A 24 3.17 3.82 4.57
CA PRO A 24 1.82 4.29 4.80
C PRO A 24 1.26 4.98 3.54
N PRO A 25 0.00 4.70 3.15
CA PRO A 25 -0.60 5.35 2.00
C PRO A 25 -0.73 6.86 2.22
N PRO A 26 -0.73 7.66 1.13
CA PRO A 26 -0.98 9.09 1.24
C PRO A 26 -2.36 9.36 1.85
N MET A 27 -2.47 10.46 2.60
CA MET A 27 -3.76 10.91 3.11
C MET A 27 -4.64 11.43 1.97
N LEU A 28 -5.95 11.23 2.10
CA LEU A 28 -6.90 11.81 1.16
C LEU A 28 -6.93 13.33 1.30
N PRO A 29 -7.01 14.07 0.18
CA PRO A 29 -7.15 15.52 0.20
C PRO A 29 -8.49 15.92 0.85
N GLN A 30 -8.51 17.09 1.47
CA GLN A 30 -9.76 17.66 1.96
C GLN A 30 -10.56 18.25 0.80
N VAL A 31 -11.89 18.22 0.95
CA VAL A 31 -12.80 18.86 -0.02
C VAL A 31 -12.55 20.37 -0.02
N ALA A 32 -12.30 20.92 -1.20
CA ALA A 32 -12.12 22.34 -1.41
C ALA A 32 -13.41 23.10 -1.07
N ARG A 33 -13.24 24.24 -0.41
CA ARG A 33 -14.34 25.14 -0.05
C ARG A 33 -13.99 26.56 -0.46
N THR A 34 -15.01 27.36 -0.73
CA THR A 34 -14.88 28.81 -0.90
C THR A 34 -14.36 29.47 0.37
N ALA A 35 -13.90 30.72 0.25
CA ALA A 35 -13.48 31.53 1.41
C ALA A 35 -14.58 31.70 2.47
N LYS A 36 -15.87 31.55 2.10
CA LYS A 36 -17.01 31.60 3.03
C LYS A 36 -17.36 30.23 3.63
N GLY A 37 -16.59 29.17 3.33
CA GLY A 37 -16.84 27.81 3.81
C GLY A 37 -17.93 27.04 3.05
N ALA A 38 -18.54 27.63 2.01
CA ALA A 38 -19.49 26.96 1.13
C ALA A 38 -18.76 26.15 0.05
N MET A 39 -19.45 25.16 -0.54
CA MET A 39 -18.98 24.41 -1.70
C MET A 39 -19.93 24.67 -2.86
N ASP A 40 -19.43 25.30 -3.91
CA ASP A 40 -20.11 25.46 -5.18
C ASP A 40 -19.82 24.27 -6.12
N GLY A 41 -20.47 24.25 -7.28
CA GLY A 41 -20.30 23.17 -8.26
C GLY A 41 -18.87 23.04 -8.78
N ARG A 42 -18.10 24.13 -8.86
CA ARG A 42 -16.70 24.11 -9.29
C ARG A 42 -15.82 23.44 -8.24
N GLN A 43 -15.93 23.83 -6.97
CA GLN A 43 -15.16 23.16 -5.91
C GLN A 43 -15.57 21.71 -5.73
N CYS A 44 -16.86 21.39 -5.88
CA CYS A 44 -17.33 20.01 -5.83
C CYS A 44 -16.64 19.15 -6.89
N LEU A 45 -16.66 19.59 -8.16
CA LEU A 45 -16.05 18.84 -9.25
C LEU A 45 -14.53 18.70 -9.09
N SER A 46 -13.82 19.79 -8.77
CA SER A 46 -12.37 19.74 -8.60
C SER A 46 -11.97 18.83 -7.43
N SER A 47 -12.66 18.94 -6.29
CA SER A 47 -12.38 18.10 -5.12
C SER A 47 -12.62 16.62 -5.40
N ALA A 48 -13.65 16.29 -6.20
CA ALA A 48 -13.92 14.92 -6.57
C ALA A 48 -12.78 14.34 -7.42
N LEU A 49 -12.25 15.12 -8.39
CA LEU A 49 -11.10 14.70 -9.20
C LEU A 49 -9.86 14.46 -8.32
N ASP A 50 -9.51 15.41 -7.46
CA ASP A 50 -8.35 15.29 -6.57
C ASP A 50 -8.46 14.06 -5.64
N LEU A 51 -9.66 13.79 -5.13
CA LEU A 51 -9.94 12.60 -4.33
C LEU A 51 -9.77 11.31 -5.13
N TYR A 52 -10.28 11.27 -6.37
CA TYR A 52 -10.17 10.08 -7.22
C TYR A 52 -8.75 9.80 -7.68
N ASP A 53 -7.95 10.82 -7.93
CA ASP A 53 -6.54 10.65 -8.28
C ASP A 53 -5.76 9.98 -7.15
N VAL A 54 -5.89 10.49 -5.91
CA VAL A 54 -5.21 9.90 -4.74
C VAL A 54 -5.76 8.51 -4.43
N ALA A 55 -7.08 8.33 -4.44
CA ALA A 55 -7.69 7.01 -4.19
C ALA A 55 -7.30 5.98 -5.27
N GLY A 56 -7.20 6.40 -6.53
CA GLY A 56 -6.73 5.58 -7.64
C GLY A 56 -5.28 5.13 -7.45
N GLY A 57 -4.40 6.04 -7.01
CA GLY A 57 -3.01 5.74 -6.66
C GLY A 57 -2.90 4.72 -5.53
N ILE A 58 -3.67 4.90 -4.44
CA ILE A 58 -3.72 3.94 -3.32
C ILE A 58 -4.15 2.55 -3.82
N ARG A 59 -5.21 2.49 -4.63
CA ARG A 59 -5.70 1.24 -5.20
C ARG A 59 -4.64 0.56 -6.06
N GLY A 60 -3.92 1.32 -6.88
CA GLY A 60 -2.81 0.82 -7.70
C GLY A 60 -1.72 0.16 -6.83
N ALA A 61 -1.25 0.86 -5.80
CA ALA A 61 -0.24 0.34 -4.87
C ALA A 61 -0.70 -0.93 -4.13
N MET A 62 -1.98 -0.99 -3.72
CA MET A 62 -2.53 -2.20 -3.07
C MET A 62 -2.58 -3.40 -4.01
N ILE A 63 -2.94 -3.20 -5.28
CA ILE A 63 -2.93 -4.28 -6.29
C ILE A 63 -1.52 -4.81 -6.51
N GLU A 64 -0.54 -3.91 -6.58
CA GLU A 64 0.87 -4.27 -6.73
C GLU A 64 1.39 -5.04 -5.51
N LEU A 65 1.08 -4.59 -4.31
CA LEU A 65 1.41 -5.29 -3.07
C LEU A 65 0.79 -6.70 -3.04
N GLN A 66 -0.49 -6.84 -3.40
CA GLN A 66 -1.16 -8.13 -3.47
C GLN A 66 -0.49 -9.08 -4.47
N ARG A 67 -0.03 -8.54 -5.62
CA ARG A 67 0.73 -9.31 -6.62
C ARG A 67 2.06 -9.81 -6.05
N GLU A 68 2.84 -8.97 -5.37
CA GLU A 68 4.10 -9.38 -4.76
C GLU A 68 3.89 -10.47 -3.69
N VAL A 69 2.85 -10.32 -2.86
CA VAL A 69 2.49 -11.32 -1.85
C VAL A 69 2.07 -12.65 -2.50
N ALA A 70 1.32 -12.62 -3.61
CA ALA A 70 0.95 -13.81 -4.35
C ALA A 70 2.19 -14.56 -4.89
N LEU A 71 3.12 -13.83 -5.53
CA LEU A 71 4.38 -14.40 -6.04
C LEU A 71 5.27 -14.97 -4.92
N MET A 72 5.22 -14.40 -3.71
CA MET A 72 5.92 -14.97 -2.55
C MET A 72 5.28 -16.26 -2.04
N ARG A 73 3.95 -16.37 -2.11
CA ARG A 73 3.23 -17.59 -1.71
C ARG A 73 3.48 -18.73 -2.69
N GLU A 74 3.55 -18.41 -3.97
CA GLU A 74 3.75 -19.38 -5.05
C GLU A 74 5.20 -19.83 -5.18
N ARG A 75 6.17 -19.10 -4.59
CA ARG A 75 7.58 -19.53 -4.60
C ARG A 75 7.67 -20.88 -3.87
N PRO A 76 7.88 -22.00 -4.60
CA PRO A 76 7.99 -23.28 -3.95
C PRO A 76 9.23 -23.22 -3.05
N SER A 77 9.09 -23.79 -1.86
CA SER A 77 10.19 -24.04 -0.94
C SER A 77 11.35 -24.68 -1.70
N GLN A 78 12.34 -23.88 -2.08
CA GLN A 78 13.62 -24.40 -2.51
C GLN A 78 14.31 -24.95 -1.25
N ARG A 79 14.17 -26.27 -1.09
CA ARG A 79 14.81 -27.17 -0.13
C ARG A 79 14.15 -27.29 1.23
#